data_AF-A0AAX3N1S9-F1
#
_entry.id   AF-A0AAX3N1S9-F1
#
_cell.length_a   1.000
_cell.length_b   1.000
_cell.length_c   1.000
_cell.angle_alpha   90.00
_cell.angle_beta   90.00
_cell.angle_gamma   90.00
#
_symmetry.space_group_name_H-M   'P 1'
#
loop_
_entity.id
_entity.type
_entity.pdbx_description
1 polymer ?
#
loop_
_entity_poly.entity_id
_entity_poly.type
_entity_poly.pdbx_seq_one_letter_code
_entity_poly.pdbx_strand_id
1 'polypeptide(L)'
;MTTRRMMHKYYAQGVISELQQLGYPCEQAKSVFFRHYKDMKRLFGLEQNVSDFAKMVDEFERALNRKYNPNDPNSIFVGHLRDRAKKK
;
A
#
# COMPACT_ATOMS: atom_id res chain seq x y z
N MET A 1 6.80 -12.99 -28.30
CA MET A 1 5.74 -13.13 -27.27
C MET A 1 6.29 -12.64 -25.94
N THR A 2 5.67 -11.63 -25.33
CA THR A 2 6.03 -11.16 -23.99
C THR A 2 5.63 -12.23 -22.98
N THR A 3 6.58 -12.77 -22.24
CA THR A 3 6.29 -13.78 -21.22
C THR A 3 5.50 -13.16 -20.06
N ARG A 4 4.60 -13.90 -19.44
CA ARG A 4 3.79 -13.45 -18.28
C ARG A 4 4.64 -12.84 -17.16
N ARG A 5 5.87 -13.35 -16.97
CA ARG A 5 6.86 -12.80 -16.03
C ARG A 5 7.31 -11.37 -16.40
N MET A 6 7.55 -11.10 -17.67
CA MET A 6 7.93 -9.76 -18.15
C MET A 6 6.80 -8.76 -17.92
N MET A 7 5.55 -9.15 -18.20
CA MET A 7 4.39 -8.29 -17.95
C MET A 7 4.25 -7.91 -16.48
N HIS A 8 4.35 -8.89 -15.55
CA HIS A 8 4.33 -8.59 -14.11
C HIS A 8 5.49 -7.71 -13.67
N LYS A 9 6.68 -7.87 -14.27
CA LYS A 9 7.84 -7.04 -13.97
C LYS A 9 7.61 -5.59 -14.37
N TYR A 10 7.13 -5.35 -15.60
CA TYR A 10 6.83 -3.99 -16.06
C TYR A 10 5.70 -3.35 -15.26
N TYR A 11 4.68 -4.13 -14.90
CA TYR A 11 3.61 -3.66 -14.03
C TYR A 11 4.17 -3.20 -12.67
N ALA A 12 4.98 -4.04 -12.01
CA ALA A 12 5.59 -3.69 -10.72
C ALA A 12 6.50 -2.46 -10.83
N GLN A 13 7.28 -2.34 -11.91
CA GLN A 13 8.10 -1.16 -12.16
C GLN A 13 7.25 0.10 -12.33
N GLY A 14 6.14 0.01 -13.08
CA GLY A 14 5.20 1.12 -13.25
C GLY A 14 4.61 1.59 -11.93
N VAL A 15 4.13 0.67 -11.09
CA VAL A 15 3.60 1.03 -9.76
C VAL A 15 4.67 1.70 -8.89
N ILE A 16 5.90 1.18 -8.89
CA ILE A 16 6.99 1.79 -8.10
C ILE A 16 7.32 3.21 -8.61
N SER A 17 7.30 3.43 -9.92
CA SER A 17 7.50 4.77 -10.50
C SER A 17 6.37 5.73 -10.12
N GLU A 18 5.12 5.28 -10.13
CA GLU A 18 3.97 6.09 -9.69
C GLU A 18 4.08 6.45 -8.20
N LEU A 19 4.49 5.50 -7.35
CA LEU A 19 4.76 5.79 -5.93
C LEU A 19 5.88 6.83 -5.76
N GLN A 20 6.90 6.83 -6.62
CA GLN A 20 7.92 7.89 -6.58
C GLN A 20 7.34 9.26 -6.92
N GLN A 21 6.41 9.35 -7.88
CA GLN A 21 5.70 10.59 -8.19
C GLN A 21 4.83 11.08 -7.03
N LEU A 22 4.31 10.17 -6.20
CA LEU A 22 3.56 10.48 -4.97
C LEU A 22 4.46 10.93 -3.80
N GLY A 23 5.77 11.01 -4.01
CA GLY A 23 6.73 11.57 -3.06
C GLY A 23 7.53 10.54 -2.26
N TYR A 24 7.42 9.24 -2.58
CA TYR A 24 8.26 8.23 -1.95
C TYR A 24 9.66 8.19 -2.59
N PRO A 25 10.75 8.31 -1.82
CA PRO A 25 12.10 8.01 -2.31
C PRO A 25 12.17 6.58 -2.88
N CYS A 26 13.03 6.35 -3.87
CA CYS A 26 13.09 5.09 -4.63
C CYS A 26 13.09 3.82 -3.75
N GLU A 27 13.91 3.77 -2.70
CA GLU A 27 13.98 2.62 -1.79
C GLU A 27 12.73 2.49 -0.91
N GLN A 28 12.16 3.62 -0.48
CA GLN A 28 10.90 3.61 0.27
C GLN A 28 9.73 3.15 -0.61
N ALA A 29 9.68 3.59 -1.88
CA ALA A 29 8.65 3.20 -2.84
C ALA A 29 8.65 1.68 -3.06
N LYS A 30 9.85 1.09 -3.23
CA LYS A 30 9.99 -0.39 -3.30
C LYS A 30 9.51 -1.07 -2.02
N SER A 31 9.93 -0.58 -0.86
CA SER A 31 9.55 -1.14 0.43
C SER A 31 8.03 -1.13 0.64
N VAL A 32 7.40 0.01 0.37
CA VAL A 32 5.94 0.20 0.46
C VAL A 32 5.22 -0.74 -0.51
N PHE A 33 5.67 -0.81 -1.76
CA PHE A 33 5.11 -1.71 -2.76
C PHE A 33 5.19 -3.17 -2.30
N PHE A 34 6.37 -3.68 -1.92
CA PHE A 34 6.53 -5.09 -1.55
C PHE A 34 5.78 -5.48 -0.28
N ARG A 35 5.65 -4.56 0.69
CA ARG A 35 4.89 -4.81 1.92
C ARG A 35 3.41 -5.06 1.62
N HIS A 36 2.81 -4.30 0.70
CA HIS A 36 1.36 -4.32 0.46
C HIS A 36 0.94 -5.17 -0.73
N TYR A 37 1.82 -5.35 -1.72
CA TYR A 37 1.49 -5.95 -3.01
C TYR A 37 0.86 -7.33 -2.89
N LYS A 38 1.39 -8.20 -2.01
CA LYS A 38 0.89 -9.58 -1.90
C LYS A 38 -0.56 -9.61 -1.39
N ASP A 39 -0.84 -8.85 -0.34
CA ASP A 39 -2.14 -8.85 0.32
C ASP A 39 -3.17 -8.09 -0.52
N MET A 40 -2.78 -6.92 -1.07
CA MET A 40 -3.64 -6.17 -1.98
C MET A 40 -3.95 -6.95 -3.25
N LYS A 41 -2.97 -7.61 -3.86
CA LYS A 41 -3.20 -8.47 -5.04
C LYS A 41 -4.17 -9.61 -4.74
N ARG A 42 -4.14 -10.16 -3.52
CA ARG A 42 -5.02 -11.25 -3.11
C ARG A 42 -6.45 -10.77 -2.85
N LEU A 43 -6.61 -9.59 -2.26
CA LEU A 43 -7.91 -9.04 -1.87
C LEU A 43 -8.62 -8.33 -3.04
N PHE A 44 -7.88 -7.52 -3.80
CA PHE A 44 -8.41 -6.64 -4.83
C PHE A 44 -8.06 -7.10 -6.26
N GLY A 45 -7.13 -8.05 -6.41
CA GLY A 45 -6.59 -8.42 -7.71
C GLY A 45 -5.47 -7.49 -8.18
N LEU A 46 -5.08 -7.62 -9.45
CA LEU A 46 -4.25 -6.62 -10.12
C LEU A 46 -5.19 -5.59 -10.75
N GLU A 47 -5.12 -4.35 -10.29
CA GLU A 47 -5.77 -3.24 -10.99
C GLU A 47 -5.19 -3.08 -12.40
N GLN A 48 -6.02 -2.69 -13.37
CA GLN A 48 -5.56 -2.55 -14.75
C GLN A 48 -4.59 -1.36 -14.92
N ASN A 49 -4.71 -0.37 -14.03
CA ASN A 49 -3.92 0.86 -14.07
C ASN A 49 -2.92 0.91 -12.91
N VAL A 50 -1.64 1.04 -13.26
CA VAL A 50 -0.55 1.16 -12.29
C VAL A 50 -0.68 2.41 -11.39
N SER A 51 -1.26 3.50 -11.91
CA SER A 51 -1.47 4.74 -11.16
C SER A 51 -2.56 4.58 -10.10
N ASP A 52 -3.67 3.94 -10.45
CA ASP A 52 -4.77 3.70 -9.50
C ASP A 52 -4.34 2.72 -8.41
N PHE A 53 -3.59 1.67 -8.79
CA PHE A 53 -3.00 0.76 -7.81
C PHE A 53 -2.01 1.46 -6.89
N ALA A 54 -1.16 2.36 -7.40
CA ALA A 54 -0.21 3.12 -6.60
C ALA A 54 -0.90 4.05 -5.60
N LYS A 55 -2.00 4.70 -6.01
CA LYS A 55 -2.83 5.52 -5.10
C LYS A 55 -3.46 4.67 -4.00
N MET A 56 -4.00 3.50 -4.33
CA MET A 56 -4.56 2.58 -3.33
C MET A 56 -3.49 2.14 -2.32
N VAL A 57 -2.28 1.83 -2.79
CA VAL A 57 -1.12 1.50 -1.93
C VAL A 57 -0.72 2.68 -1.03
N ASP A 58 -0.65 3.90 -1.58
CA ASP A 58 -0.34 5.12 -0.82
C ASP A 58 -1.40 5.42 0.26
N GLU A 59 -2.69 5.37 -0.10
CA GLU A 59 -3.80 5.56 0.82
C GLU A 59 -3.76 4.57 1.98
N PHE A 60 -3.53 3.29 1.68
CA PHE A 60 -3.43 2.25 2.70
C PHE A 60 -2.22 2.47 3.60
N GLU A 61 -1.07 2.82 3.03
CA GLU A 61 0.13 3.11 3.80
C GLU A 61 -0.05 4.32 4.71
N ARG A 62 -0.68 5.40 4.21
CA ARG A 62 -1.00 6.58 5.03
C ARG A 62 -2.00 6.24 6.12
N ALA A 63 -3.02 5.45 5.82
CA ALA A 63 -4.01 5.03 6.79
C ALA A 63 -3.39 4.18 7.92
N LEU A 64 -2.49 3.25 7.59
CA LEU A 64 -1.78 2.42 8.57
C LEU A 64 -0.87 3.22 9.49
N ASN A 65 -0.21 4.26 8.96
CA ASN A 65 0.69 5.11 9.74
C ASN A 65 0.00 6.33 10.37
N ARG A 66 -1.30 6.53 10.10
CA ARG A 66 -2.06 7.65 10.65
C ARG A 66 -2.08 7.52 12.17
N LYS A 67 -1.53 8.53 12.85
CA LYS A 67 -1.68 8.65 14.30
C LYS A 67 -3.12 8.99 14.61
N TYR A 68 -3.66 8.38 15.66
CA TYR A 68 -4.99 8.72 16.16
C TYR A 68 -5.03 10.22 16.51
N ASN A 69 -6.05 10.91 16.03
CA ASN A 69 -6.31 12.31 16.35
C ASN A 69 -7.71 12.41 16.95
N PRO A 70 -7.86 12.74 18.24
CA PRO A 70 -9.17 12.83 18.90
C PRO A 70 -10.06 13.95 18.36
N ASN A 71 -9.49 14.92 17.63
CA ASN A 71 -10.23 16.04 17.05
C ASN A 71 -10.72 15.76 15.62
N ASP A 72 -10.38 14.60 15.06
CA ASP A 72 -10.81 14.19 13.73
C ASP A 72 -11.99 13.21 13.86
N PRO A 73 -13.21 13.59 13.45
CA PRO A 73 -14.39 12.73 13.56
C PRO A 73 -14.29 11.45 12.71
N ASN A 74 -13.35 11.39 11.75
CA ASN A 74 -13.06 10.19 10.96
C ASN A 74 -11.96 9.32 11.57
N SER A 75 -11.47 9.63 12.78
CA SER A 75 -10.47 8.84 13.50
C SER A 75 -11.13 7.97 14.56
N ILE A 76 -11.00 6.65 14.45
CA ILE A 76 -11.49 5.70 15.45
C ILE A 76 -10.31 5.22 16.29
N PHE A 77 -10.39 5.37 17.61
CA PHE A 77 -9.36 4.87 18.53
C PHE A 77 -9.44 3.34 18.65
N VAL A 78 -8.55 2.63 17.95
CA VAL A 78 -8.45 1.15 18.01
C VAL A 78 -7.31 0.63 18.90
N GLY A 79 -6.60 1.51 19.62
CA GLY A 79 -5.45 1.13 20.45
C GLY A 79 -5.79 0.06 21.50
N HIS A 80 -6.97 0.16 22.10
CA HIS A 80 -7.50 -0.80 23.06
C HIS A 80 -7.63 -2.23 22.51
N LEU A 81 -7.90 -2.40 21.21
CA LEU A 81 -7.96 -3.72 20.56
C LEU A 81 -6.56 -4.32 20.38
N ARG A 82 -5.57 -3.47 20.08
CA ARG A 82 -4.18 -3.87 19.86
C ARG A 82 -3.56 -4.40 21.15
N ASP A 83 -3.86 -3.78 22.28
CA ASP A 83 -3.41 -4.22 23.60
C ASP A 83 -4.06 -5.56 24.00
N ARG A 84 -5.32 -5.78 23.61
CA ARG A 84 -6.03 -7.04 23.84
C ARG A 84 -5.48 -8.18 22.99
N ALA A 85 -5.07 -7.90 21.75
CA ALA A 85 -4.47 -8.90 20.86
C ALA A 85 -3.07 -9.36 21.33
N LYS A 86 -2.29 -8.47 21.96
CA LYS A 86 -0.95 -8.79 22.50
C LYS A 86 -0.95 -9.57 23.82
N LYS A 87 -2.09 -9.63 24.50
CA LYS A 87 -2.26 -10.35 25.78
C LYS A 87 -2.63 -11.83 25.60
N LYS A 88 -2.70 -12.33 24.37
CA LYS A 88 -2.85 -13.76 24.04
C LYS A 88 -1.49 -14.32 23.62
#